data_AF-A0A7K1BA98-F1
#
_entry.id   AF-A0A7K1BA98-F1
#
_cell.length_a   1.000
_cell.length_b   1.000
_cell.length_c   1.000
_cell.angle_alpha   90.00
_cell.angle_beta   90.00
_cell.angle_gamma   90.00
#
_symmetry.space_group_name_H-M   'P 1'
#
loop_
_entity.id
_entity.type
_entity.pdbx_description
1 polymer ?
#
loop_
_entity_poly.entity_id
_entity_poly.type
_entity_poly.pdbx_seq_one_letter_code
_entity_poly.pdbx_strand_id
1 'polypeptide(L)'
;MKKQSVEERRNEILEVTCQVVIERGFAGTRISDVAKRLDVSSSLIHYHFDSKESLLAEAFAHYAQNDLAEMEGEIASAPTATAQLDRLIQNMVPEGSDDLEWMLWIDGWGEALRNPMMKKISQQLDEQTTDLLQRVLTAGVESGEFSCAAPESSAIRLTALVDGLAVQFAAHDGMMDRRQLIDHVRTVAAAEVGLTLADFESTSAVPPRPRSVSVAPGAATESALRQLIAQYSDAVIRNDPEAWIATWADDGRWSLSPGTWIEGRNAILTTWTGAMKGLKWVVHTPGVCLFEVDEHEGTANGRVTIEERFERTRGGRGGILATYHDTYRRVHGQWLFDSRELHVIATL
;
A
#
# COMPACT_ATOMS: atom_id res chain seq x y z
N MET A 1 -12.26 32.49 3.60
CA MET A 1 -12.50 31.06 3.94
C MET A 1 -13.69 30.57 3.15
N LYS A 2 -13.51 29.58 2.27
CA LYS A 2 -14.64 28.86 1.68
C LYS A 2 -15.39 28.17 2.83
N LYS A 3 -16.72 28.31 2.87
CA LYS A 3 -17.57 27.64 3.86
C LYS A 3 -17.55 26.15 3.50
N GLN A 4 -16.93 25.33 4.34
CA GLN A 4 -16.93 23.87 4.18
C GLN A 4 -18.37 23.37 4.18
N SER A 5 -18.67 22.40 3.32
CA SER A 5 -20.01 21.81 3.24
C SER A 5 -20.32 21.02 4.52
N VAL A 6 -21.61 20.80 4.80
CA VAL A 6 -22.05 20.00 5.95
C VAL A 6 -21.50 18.57 5.85
N GLU A 7 -21.41 18.04 4.62
CA GLU A 7 -20.91 16.70 4.33
C GLU A 7 -19.38 16.61 4.50
N GLU A 8 -18.63 17.58 3.99
CA GLU A 8 -17.17 17.67 4.20
C GLU A 8 -16.82 17.75 5.68
N ARG A 9 -17.59 18.52 6.47
CA ARG A 9 -17.39 18.59 7.93
C ARG A 9 -17.73 17.27 8.61
N ARG A 10 -18.79 16.58 8.16
CA ARG A 10 -19.19 15.30 8.72
C ARG A 10 -18.09 14.25 8.49
N ASN A 11 -17.52 14.16 7.28
CA ASN A 11 -16.44 13.22 6.96
C ASN A 11 -15.17 13.53 7.76
N GLU A 12 -14.79 14.80 7.89
CA GLU A 12 -13.65 15.22 8.74
C GLU A 12 -13.84 14.77 10.21
N ILE A 13 -15.07 14.82 10.72
CA ILE A 13 -15.38 14.31 12.07
C ILE A 13 -15.20 12.80 12.15
N LEU A 14 -15.61 12.04 11.13
CA LEU A 14 -15.45 10.59 11.08
C LEU A 14 -13.97 10.19 11.04
N GLU A 15 -13.19 10.79 10.14
CA GLU A 15 -11.74 10.55 10.02
C GLU A 15 -11.00 10.81 11.34
N VAL A 16 -11.28 11.94 11.98
CA VAL A 16 -10.66 12.27 13.28
C VAL A 16 -11.15 11.34 14.39
N THR A 17 -12.41 10.89 14.34
CA THR A 17 -12.91 9.91 15.29
C THR A 17 -12.14 8.60 15.18
N CYS A 18 -11.90 8.09 13.98
CA CYS A 18 -11.10 6.87 13.77
C CYS A 18 -9.71 7.00 14.40
N GLN A 19 -9.02 8.13 14.21
CA GLN A 19 -7.71 8.37 14.83
C GLN A 19 -7.77 8.35 16.36
N VAL A 20 -8.80 8.97 16.95
CA VAL A 20 -8.96 8.96 18.41
C VAL A 20 -9.29 7.56 18.92
N VAL A 21 -10.07 6.77 18.18
CA VAL A 21 -10.38 5.38 18.52
C VAL A 21 -9.14 4.52 18.45
N ILE A 22 -8.33 4.65 17.40
CA ILE A 22 -7.04 3.95 17.28
C ILE A 22 -6.13 4.23 18.49
N GLU A 23 -6.11 5.47 18.99
CA GLU A 23 -5.28 5.85 20.13
C GLU A 23 -5.84 5.38 21.50
N ARG A 24 -7.16 5.17 21.63
CA ARG A 24 -7.83 5.06 22.93
C ARG A 24 -8.81 3.89 23.07
N GLY A 25 -9.04 3.15 22.00
CA GLY A 25 -10.13 2.20 21.83
C GLY A 25 -11.52 2.85 21.81
N PHE A 26 -12.53 2.05 21.45
CA PHE A 26 -13.93 2.49 21.40
C PHE A 26 -14.45 2.92 22.79
N ALA A 27 -14.12 2.14 23.82
CA ALA A 27 -14.55 2.42 25.19
C ALA A 27 -13.93 3.72 25.73
N GLY A 28 -12.65 3.96 25.48
CA GLY A 28 -11.90 5.10 25.98
C GLY A 28 -12.19 6.42 25.26
N THR A 29 -12.72 6.37 24.05
CA THR A 29 -13.03 7.56 23.24
C THR A 29 -14.23 8.35 23.79
N ARG A 30 -14.12 9.68 23.90
CA ARG A 30 -15.24 10.57 24.26
C ARG A 30 -15.50 11.59 23.15
N ILE A 31 -16.74 12.06 23.03
CA ILE A 31 -17.09 13.16 22.11
C ILE A 31 -16.21 14.39 22.34
N SER A 32 -15.86 14.68 23.60
CA SER A 32 -14.96 15.78 23.95
C SER A 32 -13.55 15.60 23.40
N ASP A 33 -13.05 14.37 23.25
CA ASP A 33 -11.72 14.11 22.71
C ASP A 33 -11.68 14.42 21.20
N VAL A 34 -12.72 13.98 20.46
CA VAL A 34 -12.89 14.29 19.04
C VAL A 34 -13.04 15.79 18.81
N ALA A 35 -13.93 16.44 19.58
CA ALA A 35 -14.15 17.88 19.50
C ALA A 35 -12.85 18.68 19.76
N LYS A 36 -12.08 18.26 20.78
CA LYS A 36 -10.78 18.88 21.11
C LYS A 36 -9.75 18.69 20.01
N ARG A 37 -9.69 17.51 19.39
CA ARG A 37 -8.76 17.22 18.29
C ARG A 37 -9.04 18.09 17.06
N LEU A 38 -10.31 18.39 16.80
CA LEU A 38 -10.77 19.26 15.72
C LEU A 38 -10.78 20.75 16.04
N ASP A 39 -10.49 21.14 17.28
CA ASP A 39 -10.66 22.52 17.77
C ASP A 39 -12.09 23.06 17.55
N VAL A 40 -13.09 22.24 17.85
CA VAL A 40 -14.52 22.58 17.75
C VAL A 40 -15.26 22.33 19.06
N SER A 41 -16.49 22.84 19.17
CA SER A 41 -17.35 22.57 20.32
C SER A 41 -17.94 21.15 20.25
N SER A 42 -18.16 20.51 21.40
CA SER A 42 -18.89 19.22 21.43
C SER A 42 -20.32 19.35 20.88
N SER A 43 -20.92 20.53 20.97
CA SER A 43 -22.23 20.82 20.36
C SER A 43 -22.20 20.70 18.83
N LEU A 44 -21.08 21.00 18.17
CA LEU A 44 -20.94 20.79 16.73
C LEU A 44 -20.92 19.30 16.40
N ILE A 45 -20.26 18.47 17.21
CA ILE A 45 -20.28 17.02 16.99
C ILE A 45 -21.70 16.46 17.15
N HIS A 46 -22.41 16.89 18.19
CA HIS A 46 -23.82 16.51 18.41
C HIS A 46 -24.79 17.03 17.34
N TYR A 47 -24.42 18.05 16.59
CA TYR A 47 -25.20 18.51 15.44
C TYR A 47 -25.15 17.50 14.28
N HIS A 48 -24.04 16.76 14.14
CA HIS A 48 -23.84 15.77 13.08
C HIS A 48 -24.17 14.33 13.51
N PHE A 49 -24.06 14.01 14.79
CA PHE A 49 -24.19 12.64 15.32
C PHE A 49 -25.02 12.62 16.59
N ASP A 50 -26.04 11.76 16.61
CA ASP A 50 -27.04 11.71 17.69
C ASP A 50 -26.46 11.22 19.01
N SER A 51 -25.46 10.33 18.96
CA SER A 51 -24.82 9.78 20.16
C SER A 51 -23.35 9.43 19.93
N LYS A 52 -22.62 9.12 21.02
CA LYS A 52 -21.25 8.61 20.93
C LYS A 52 -21.22 7.31 20.13
N GLU A 53 -22.20 6.44 20.35
CA GLU A 53 -22.30 5.13 19.71
C GLU A 53 -22.54 5.27 18.20
N SER A 54 -23.42 6.18 17.77
CA SER A 54 -23.62 6.48 16.34
C SER A 54 -22.37 7.06 15.71
N LEU A 55 -21.69 8.01 16.37
CA LEU A 55 -20.43 8.55 15.89
C LEU A 55 -19.37 7.46 15.68
N LEU A 56 -19.18 6.60 16.67
CA LEU A 56 -18.19 5.52 16.62
C LEU A 56 -18.53 4.47 15.55
N ALA A 57 -19.80 4.09 15.46
CA ALA A 57 -20.31 3.18 14.45
C ALA A 57 -20.10 3.70 13.03
N GLU A 58 -20.47 4.95 12.78
CA GLU A 58 -20.32 5.58 11.48
C GLU A 58 -18.84 5.84 11.13
N ALA A 59 -17.99 6.12 12.12
CA ALA A 59 -16.55 6.28 11.92
C ALA A 59 -15.91 4.96 11.50
N PHE A 60 -16.23 3.87 12.21
CA PHE A 60 -15.78 2.53 11.86
C PHE A 60 -16.25 2.11 10.46
N ALA A 61 -17.53 2.33 10.14
CA ALA A 61 -18.06 2.04 8.81
C ALA A 61 -17.36 2.85 7.70
N HIS A 62 -17.08 4.13 7.94
CA HIS A 62 -16.38 4.98 7.00
C HIS A 62 -14.95 4.52 6.74
N TYR A 63 -14.23 4.15 7.81
CA TYR A 63 -12.89 3.62 7.72
C TYR A 63 -12.84 2.33 6.88
N ALA A 64 -13.65 1.34 7.26
CA ALA A 64 -13.65 0.03 6.62
C ALA A 64 -14.11 0.07 5.16
N GLN A 65 -14.99 1.01 4.79
CA GLN A 65 -15.39 1.20 3.39
C GLN A 65 -14.26 1.76 2.53
N ASN A 66 -13.45 2.67 3.07
CA ASN A 66 -12.30 3.22 2.35
C ASN A 66 -11.22 2.14 2.18
N ASP A 67 -10.93 1.38 3.24
CA ASP A 67 -9.98 0.27 3.23
C ASP A 67 -10.37 -0.81 2.21
N LEU A 68 -11.63 -1.25 2.23
CA LEU A 68 -12.14 -2.21 1.24
C LEU A 68 -11.99 -1.70 -0.21
N ALA A 69 -12.27 -0.42 -0.45
CA ALA A 69 -12.16 0.16 -1.80
C ALA A 69 -10.70 0.24 -2.29
N GLU A 70 -9.75 0.53 -1.40
CA GLU A 70 -8.32 0.48 -1.69
C GLU A 70 -7.89 -0.96 -2.02
N MET A 71 -8.26 -1.91 -1.16
CA MET A 71 -7.98 -3.34 -1.36
C MET A 71 -8.55 -3.88 -2.68
N GLU A 72 -9.78 -3.52 -3.05
CA GLU A 72 -10.39 -3.91 -4.33
C GLU A 72 -9.58 -3.42 -5.54
N GLY A 73 -9.09 -2.17 -5.48
CA GLY A 73 -8.27 -1.58 -6.55
C GLY A 73 -6.93 -2.31 -6.72
N GLU A 74 -6.26 -2.63 -5.61
CA GLU A 74 -4.99 -3.36 -5.63
C GLU A 74 -5.14 -4.78 -6.17
N ILE A 75 -6.16 -5.51 -5.72
CA ILE A 75 -6.45 -6.87 -6.19
C ILE A 75 -6.75 -6.85 -7.68
N ALA A 76 -7.58 -5.92 -8.16
CA ALA A 76 -7.94 -5.84 -9.58
C ALA A 76 -6.74 -5.61 -10.50
N SER A 77 -5.64 -5.04 -10.00
CA SER A 77 -4.40 -4.83 -10.76
C SER A 77 -3.56 -6.10 -10.96
N ALA A 78 -3.79 -7.16 -10.18
CA ALA A 78 -2.97 -8.36 -10.23
C ALA A 78 -3.33 -9.23 -11.47
N PRO A 79 -2.32 -9.77 -12.18
CA PRO A 79 -2.50 -10.31 -13.53
C PRO A 79 -3.12 -11.71 -13.60
N THR A 80 -3.15 -12.45 -12.48
CA THR A 80 -3.65 -13.84 -12.42
C THR A 80 -4.50 -14.02 -11.16
N ALA A 81 -5.44 -14.97 -11.16
CA ALA A 81 -6.25 -15.24 -9.96
C ALA A 81 -5.37 -15.65 -8.77
N THR A 82 -4.28 -16.37 -9.03
CA THR A 82 -3.30 -16.72 -8.00
C THR A 82 -2.65 -15.48 -7.38
N ALA A 83 -2.25 -14.50 -8.20
CA ALA A 83 -1.68 -13.23 -7.71
C ALA A 83 -2.72 -12.36 -6.99
N GLN A 84 -3.98 -12.38 -7.44
CA GLN A 84 -5.09 -11.71 -6.78
C GLN A 84 -5.34 -12.30 -5.37
N LEU A 85 -5.37 -13.63 -5.26
CA LEU A 85 -5.52 -14.33 -3.99
C LEU A 85 -4.35 -14.03 -3.05
N ASP A 86 -3.12 -14.02 -3.58
CA ASP A 86 -1.94 -13.68 -2.79
C ASP A 86 -1.99 -12.26 -2.24
N ARG A 87 -2.39 -11.29 -3.08
CA ARG A 87 -2.52 -9.89 -2.69
C ARG A 87 -3.60 -9.69 -1.64
N LEU A 88 -4.75 -10.33 -1.83
CA LEU A 88 -5.82 -10.33 -0.85
C LEU A 88 -5.33 -10.89 0.49
N ILE A 89 -4.63 -12.04 0.50
CA ILE A 89 -4.05 -12.60 1.72
C ILE A 89 -3.07 -11.62 2.38
N GLN A 90 -2.20 -10.95 1.61
CA GLN A 90 -1.24 -10.00 2.14
C GLN A 90 -1.90 -8.76 2.76
N ASN A 91 -3.02 -8.28 2.20
CA ASN A 91 -3.76 -7.13 2.72
C ASN A 91 -4.60 -7.48 3.94
N MET A 92 -5.15 -8.71 3.98
CA MET A 92 -5.94 -9.15 5.11
C MET A 92 -5.11 -9.50 6.36
N VAL A 93 -3.77 -9.48 6.33
CA VAL A 93 -2.96 -9.85 7.51
C VAL A 93 -2.28 -8.62 8.14
N PRO A 94 -2.18 -8.55 9.48
CA PRO A 94 -1.55 -7.41 10.15
C PRO A 94 -0.11 -7.17 9.70
N GLU A 95 0.32 -5.91 9.59
CA GLU A 95 1.71 -5.53 9.33
C GLU A 95 2.63 -5.82 10.53
N GLY A 96 2.09 -5.71 11.74
CA GLY A 96 2.79 -5.89 13.00
C GLY A 96 1.83 -6.25 14.13
N SER A 97 2.38 -6.64 15.29
CA SER A 97 1.56 -6.95 16.47
C SER A 97 0.92 -5.68 17.07
N ASP A 98 1.45 -4.51 16.73
CA ASP A 98 0.95 -3.18 17.09
C ASP A 98 0.17 -2.49 15.95
N ASP A 99 -0.26 -3.27 14.95
CA ASP A 99 -1.06 -2.80 13.83
C ASP A 99 -2.38 -2.16 14.33
N LEU A 100 -2.47 -0.85 14.11
CA LEU A 100 -3.54 0.00 14.61
C LEU A 100 -4.89 -0.29 13.94
N GLU A 101 -4.86 -0.72 12.68
CA GLU A 101 -6.05 -1.08 11.93
C GLU A 101 -6.63 -2.39 12.46
N TRP A 102 -5.78 -3.38 12.67
CA TRP A 102 -6.21 -4.64 13.27
C TRP A 102 -6.71 -4.49 14.71
N MET A 103 -6.10 -3.61 15.50
CA MET A 103 -6.66 -3.26 16.82
C MET A 103 -8.05 -2.62 16.73
N LEU A 104 -8.30 -1.78 15.72
CA LEU A 104 -9.62 -1.19 15.48
C LEU A 104 -10.66 -2.28 15.15
N TRP A 105 -10.32 -3.24 14.30
CA TRP A 105 -11.20 -4.38 13.96
C TRP A 105 -11.50 -5.25 15.18
N ILE A 106 -10.49 -5.59 15.98
CA ILE A 106 -10.65 -6.40 17.19
C ILE A 106 -11.55 -5.69 18.21
N ASP A 107 -11.35 -4.39 18.43
CA ASP A 107 -12.23 -3.59 19.28
C ASP A 107 -13.65 -3.50 18.70
N GLY A 108 -13.78 -3.35 17.38
CA GLY A 108 -15.05 -3.32 16.66
C GLY A 108 -15.86 -4.60 16.86
N TRP A 109 -15.23 -5.77 16.72
CA TRP A 109 -15.85 -7.06 17.01
C TRP A 109 -16.21 -7.18 18.50
N GLY A 110 -15.34 -6.72 19.40
CA GLY A 110 -15.61 -6.67 20.83
C GLY A 110 -16.85 -5.84 21.18
N GLU A 111 -17.02 -4.69 20.52
CA GLU A 111 -18.16 -3.79 20.69
C GLU A 111 -19.45 -4.35 20.03
N ALA A 112 -19.33 -5.00 18.87
CA ALA A 112 -20.43 -5.65 18.16
C ALA A 112 -21.17 -6.70 19.01
N LEU A 113 -20.49 -7.33 19.97
CA LEU A 113 -21.10 -8.28 20.90
C LEU A 113 -22.11 -7.62 21.87
N ARG A 114 -22.09 -6.29 22.02
CA ARG A 114 -22.90 -5.55 23.01
C ARG A 114 -23.74 -4.44 22.39
N ASN A 115 -23.37 -3.95 21.21
CA ASN A 115 -24.01 -2.83 20.54
C ASN A 115 -24.67 -3.26 19.22
N PRO A 116 -26.02 -3.24 19.11
CA PRO A 116 -26.72 -3.69 17.91
C PRO A 116 -26.37 -2.91 16.63
N MET A 117 -26.05 -1.62 16.74
CA MET A 117 -25.64 -0.81 15.60
C MET A 117 -24.27 -1.26 15.09
N MET A 118 -23.32 -1.45 16.02
CA MET A 118 -22.00 -1.98 15.69
C MET A 118 -22.08 -3.40 15.13
N LYS A 119 -22.95 -4.26 15.71
CA LYS A 119 -23.19 -5.62 15.21
C LYS A 119 -23.60 -5.63 13.73
N LYS A 120 -24.53 -4.74 13.35
CA LYS A 120 -24.98 -4.65 11.97
C LYS A 120 -23.85 -4.21 11.04
N ILE A 121 -23.06 -3.21 11.44
CA ILE A 121 -21.96 -2.67 10.63
C ILE A 121 -20.84 -3.71 10.49
N SER A 122 -20.37 -4.29 11.60
CA SER A 122 -19.37 -5.36 11.59
C SER A 122 -19.81 -6.53 10.70
N GLN A 123 -21.06 -6.99 10.82
CA GLN A 123 -21.56 -8.06 9.96
C GLN A 123 -21.51 -7.68 8.47
N GLN A 124 -21.92 -6.46 8.11
CA GLN A 124 -21.89 -6.01 6.72
C GLN A 124 -20.46 -5.96 6.15
N LEU A 125 -19.50 -5.56 6.98
CA LEU A 125 -18.10 -5.46 6.57
C LEU A 125 -17.44 -6.84 6.43
N ASP A 126 -17.71 -7.76 7.36
CA ASP A 126 -17.25 -9.15 7.28
C ASP A 126 -17.84 -9.85 6.04
N GLU A 127 -19.12 -9.60 5.74
CA GLU A 127 -19.80 -10.08 4.52
C GLU A 127 -19.12 -9.54 3.26
N GLN A 128 -18.83 -8.24 3.19
CA GLN A 128 -18.17 -7.62 2.03
C GLN A 128 -16.76 -8.18 1.76
N THR A 129 -15.98 -8.37 2.82
CA THR A 129 -14.62 -8.95 2.71
C THR A 129 -14.68 -10.40 2.26
N THR A 130 -15.61 -11.17 2.83
CA THR A 130 -15.85 -12.57 2.43
C THR A 130 -16.32 -12.67 0.97
N ASP A 131 -17.21 -11.77 0.54
CA ASP A 131 -17.68 -11.70 -0.84
C ASP A 131 -16.54 -11.39 -1.82
N LEU A 132 -15.64 -10.48 -1.48
CA LEU A 132 -14.47 -10.16 -2.29
C LEU A 132 -13.56 -11.38 -2.45
N LEU A 133 -13.26 -12.10 -1.36
CA LEU A 133 -12.49 -13.35 -1.44
C LEU A 133 -13.21 -14.41 -2.28
N GLN A 134 -14.52 -14.58 -2.09
CA GLN A 134 -15.32 -15.49 -2.91
C GLN A 134 -15.25 -15.13 -4.40
N ARG A 135 -15.28 -13.86 -4.77
CA ARG A 135 -15.15 -13.41 -6.17
C ARG A 135 -13.80 -13.81 -6.76
N VAL A 136 -12.70 -13.62 -6.02
CA VAL A 136 -11.36 -14.03 -6.46
C VAL A 136 -11.29 -15.55 -6.65
N LEU A 137 -11.80 -16.32 -5.69
CA LEU A 137 -11.84 -17.79 -5.77
C LEU A 137 -12.69 -18.26 -6.96
N THR A 138 -13.84 -17.63 -7.19
CA THR A 138 -14.73 -17.95 -8.31
C THR A 138 -14.06 -17.64 -9.66
N ALA A 139 -13.43 -16.47 -9.78
CA ALA A 139 -12.72 -16.07 -10.99
C ALA A 139 -11.57 -17.03 -11.33
N GLY A 140 -10.83 -17.50 -10.32
CA GLY A 140 -9.77 -18.50 -10.55
C GLY A 140 -10.29 -19.88 -10.95
N VAL A 141 -11.48 -20.28 -10.48
CA VAL A 141 -12.14 -21.51 -10.97
C VAL A 141 -12.59 -21.33 -12.42
N GLU A 142 -13.18 -20.18 -12.76
CA GLU A 142 -13.64 -19.86 -14.12
C GLU A 142 -12.48 -19.75 -15.12
N SER A 143 -11.32 -19.22 -14.70
CA SER A 143 -10.10 -19.16 -15.52
C SER A 143 -9.39 -20.51 -15.65
N GLY A 144 -9.74 -21.48 -14.80
CA GLY A 144 -9.09 -22.79 -14.73
C GLY A 144 -7.76 -22.80 -13.95
N GLU A 145 -7.41 -21.69 -13.29
CA GLU A 145 -6.25 -21.63 -12.38
C GLU A 145 -6.48 -22.42 -11.08
N PHE A 146 -7.73 -22.47 -10.60
CA PHE A 146 -8.09 -23.09 -9.32
C PHE A 146 -8.96 -24.33 -9.50
N SER A 147 -8.75 -25.30 -8.60
CA SER A 147 -9.66 -26.41 -8.35
C SER A 147 -10.31 -26.24 -6.98
N CYS A 148 -11.43 -25.49 -6.94
CA CYS A 148 -12.19 -25.23 -5.72
C CYS A 148 -13.66 -25.59 -5.92
N ALA A 149 -14.16 -26.57 -5.16
CA ALA A 149 -15.52 -27.09 -5.30
C ALA A 149 -16.61 -26.16 -4.73
N ALA A 150 -16.27 -25.34 -3.73
CA ALA A 150 -17.22 -24.47 -3.04
C ALA A 150 -16.57 -23.12 -2.65
N PRO A 151 -16.36 -22.20 -3.61
CA PRO A 151 -15.69 -20.91 -3.37
C PRO A 151 -16.26 -20.11 -2.19
N GLU A 152 -17.59 -20.07 -2.03
CA GLU A 152 -18.26 -19.41 -0.90
C GLU A 152 -17.82 -19.99 0.45
N SER A 153 -17.86 -21.32 0.60
CA SER A 153 -17.47 -21.97 1.84
C SER A 153 -15.96 -21.88 2.11
N SER A 154 -15.14 -21.90 1.06
CA SER A 154 -13.69 -21.69 1.17
C SER A 154 -13.35 -20.25 1.59
N ALA A 155 -14.07 -19.25 1.07
CA ALA A 155 -13.92 -17.86 1.50
C ALA A 155 -14.17 -17.70 3.00
N ILE A 156 -15.30 -18.23 3.51
CA ILE A 156 -15.63 -18.19 4.95
C ILE A 156 -14.54 -18.84 5.82
N ARG A 157 -13.99 -19.98 5.38
CA ARG A 157 -12.92 -20.66 6.15
C ARG A 157 -11.63 -19.85 6.17
N LEU A 158 -11.28 -19.23 5.05
CA LEU A 158 -10.06 -18.44 4.91
C LEU A 158 -10.15 -17.13 5.69
N THR A 159 -11.27 -16.40 5.63
CA THR A 159 -11.46 -15.19 6.43
C THR A 159 -11.43 -15.51 7.92
N ALA A 160 -12.14 -16.55 8.37
CA ALA A 160 -12.10 -16.99 9.77
C ALA A 160 -10.71 -17.44 10.25
N LEU A 161 -9.91 -18.05 9.37
CA LEU A 161 -8.52 -18.41 9.66
C LEU A 161 -7.67 -17.16 9.87
N VAL A 162 -7.79 -16.17 8.98
CA VAL A 162 -7.07 -14.91 9.07
C VAL A 162 -7.41 -14.21 10.38
N ASP A 163 -8.70 -14.05 10.71
CA ASP A 163 -9.15 -13.39 11.94
C ASP A 163 -8.56 -14.07 13.19
N GLY A 164 -8.63 -15.41 13.23
CA GLY A 164 -8.13 -16.19 14.35
C GLY A 164 -6.60 -16.10 14.52
N LEU A 165 -5.85 -16.04 13.42
CA LEU A 165 -4.40 -15.89 13.44
C LEU A 165 -3.99 -14.45 13.78
N ALA A 166 -4.70 -13.45 13.24
CA ALA A 166 -4.45 -12.04 13.51
C ALA A 166 -4.66 -11.69 14.99
N VAL A 167 -5.72 -12.21 15.62
CA VAL A 167 -5.93 -12.05 17.07
C VAL A 167 -4.78 -12.66 17.87
N GLN A 168 -4.30 -13.86 17.50
CA GLN A 168 -3.16 -14.49 18.17
C GLN A 168 -1.87 -13.69 17.98
N PHE A 169 -1.63 -13.18 16.76
CA PHE A 169 -0.46 -12.37 16.43
C PHE A 169 -0.43 -11.04 17.19
N ALA A 170 -1.58 -10.38 17.34
CA ALA A 170 -1.69 -9.13 18.10
C ALA A 170 -1.63 -9.36 19.62
N ALA A 171 -2.23 -10.44 20.13
CA ALA A 171 -2.36 -10.68 21.57
C ALA A 171 -1.15 -11.40 22.22
N HIS A 172 -0.31 -12.07 21.43
CA HIS A 172 0.75 -12.94 21.94
C HIS A 172 2.10 -12.66 21.26
N ASP A 173 2.89 -11.79 21.90
CA ASP A 173 4.24 -11.45 21.44
C ASP A 173 5.12 -12.68 21.18
N GLY A 174 5.74 -12.71 20.00
CA GLY A 174 6.69 -13.75 19.61
C GLY A 174 6.08 -15.12 19.29
N MET A 175 4.74 -15.24 19.25
CA MET A 175 4.08 -16.49 18.84
C MET A 175 4.38 -16.86 17.39
N MET A 176 4.39 -15.88 16.50
CA MET A 176 4.80 -15.98 15.11
C MET A 176 5.25 -14.62 14.60
N ASP A 177 6.08 -14.60 13.54
CA ASP A 177 6.31 -13.40 12.74
C ASP A 177 5.25 -13.26 11.63
N ARG A 178 5.16 -12.08 11.01
CA ARG A 178 4.19 -11.82 9.93
C ARG A 178 4.32 -12.79 8.76
N ARG A 179 5.55 -13.18 8.40
CA ARG A 179 5.80 -14.11 7.30
C ARG A 179 5.23 -15.49 7.62
N GLN A 180 5.43 -15.98 8.84
CA GLN A 180 4.83 -17.24 9.30
C GLN A 180 3.30 -17.18 9.27
N LEU A 181 2.70 -16.06 9.67
CA LEU A 181 1.25 -15.85 9.57
C LEU A 181 0.77 -15.96 8.11
N ILE A 182 1.41 -15.24 7.19
CA ILE A 182 1.12 -15.32 5.75
C ILE A 182 1.26 -16.76 5.24
N ASP A 183 2.34 -17.45 5.60
CA ASP A 183 2.60 -18.82 5.17
C ASP A 183 1.51 -19.78 5.68
N HIS A 184 0.99 -19.57 6.91
CA HIS A 184 -0.15 -20.34 7.43
C HIS A 184 -1.42 -20.12 6.60
N VAL A 185 -1.74 -18.88 6.26
CA VAL A 185 -2.92 -18.56 5.45
C VAL A 185 -2.76 -19.11 4.03
N ARG A 186 -1.61 -18.88 3.38
CA ARG A 186 -1.29 -19.42 2.05
C ARG A 186 -1.33 -20.94 2.01
N THR A 187 -0.87 -21.63 3.05
CA THR A 187 -0.92 -23.09 3.12
C THR A 187 -2.35 -23.61 3.04
N VAL A 188 -3.27 -22.99 3.76
CA VAL A 188 -4.69 -23.38 3.73
C VAL A 188 -5.33 -22.94 2.42
N ALA A 189 -5.07 -21.72 1.96
CA ALA A 189 -5.57 -21.23 0.67
C ALA A 189 -5.15 -22.14 -0.49
N ALA A 190 -3.88 -22.55 -0.52
CA ALA A 190 -3.36 -23.49 -1.52
C ALA A 190 -4.18 -24.80 -1.53
N ALA A 191 -4.41 -25.37 -0.34
CA ALA A 191 -5.18 -26.61 -0.21
C ALA A 191 -6.65 -26.44 -0.66
N GLU A 192 -7.26 -25.29 -0.39
CA GLU A 192 -8.65 -24.97 -0.78
C GLU A 192 -8.83 -24.83 -2.29
N VAL A 193 -7.80 -24.36 -3.00
CA VAL A 193 -7.86 -24.09 -4.44
C VAL A 193 -7.06 -25.08 -5.31
N GLY A 194 -6.52 -26.14 -4.72
CA GLY A 194 -5.74 -27.15 -5.45
C GLY A 194 -4.37 -26.66 -5.92
N LEU A 195 -3.80 -25.65 -5.25
CA LEU A 195 -2.43 -25.18 -5.44
C LEU A 195 -1.49 -25.77 -4.38
N THR A 196 -0.21 -25.41 -4.47
CA THR A 196 0.82 -25.60 -3.46
C THR A 196 1.31 -24.25 -2.94
N LEU A 197 2.00 -24.25 -1.79
CA LEU A 197 2.60 -23.03 -1.26
C LEU A 197 3.59 -22.38 -2.24
N ALA A 198 4.31 -23.20 -3.03
CA ALA A 198 5.28 -22.72 -4.02
C ALA A 198 4.63 -21.88 -5.14
N ASP A 199 3.34 -22.08 -5.41
CA ASP A 199 2.63 -21.30 -6.42
C ASP A 199 2.50 -19.83 -5.99
N PHE A 200 2.35 -19.57 -4.70
CA PHE A 200 2.36 -18.22 -4.11
C PHE A 200 3.76 -17.58 -4.07
N GLU A 201 4.81 -18.39 -3.89
CA GLU A 201 6.19 -17.91 -3.96
C GLU A 201 6.59 -17.55 -5.40
N SER A 202 6.03 -18.26 -6.39
CA SER A 202 6.23 -17.99 -7.81
C SER A 202 5.57 -16.67 -8.27
N THR A 203 4.53 -16.22 -7.57
CA THR A 203 3.90 -14.90 -7.78
C THR A 203 4.61 -13.76 -7.05
N SER A 204 5.42 -14.06 -6.01
CA SER A 204 6.31 -13.11 -5.33
C SER A 204 7.65 -12.93 -6.06
N ALA A 205 8.05 -13.93 -6.86
CA ALA A 205 9.18 -13.78 -7.75
C ALA A 205 8.83 -12.74 -8.82
N VAL A 206 9.58 -11.62 -8.80
CA VAL A 206 9.80 -10.82 -10.01
C VAL A 206 9.91 -11.80 -11.18
N PRO A 207 9.01 -11.75 -12.17
CA PRO A 207 8.95 -12.78 -13.19
C PRO A 207 10.35 -12.90 -13.80
N PRO A 208 10.95 -14.09 -13.90
CA PRO A 208 12.19 -14.22 -14.65
C PRO A 208 11.83 -13.88 -16.08
N ARG A 209 12.18 -12.66 -16.52
CA ARG A 209 11.95 -12.26 -17.89
C ARG A 209 12.72 -13.21 -18.80
N PRO A 210 12.16 -13.52 -19.98
CA PRO A 210 12.87 -14.29 -21.00
C PRO A 210 14.22 -13.64 -21.21
N ARG A 211 15.27 -14.46 -21.35
CA ARG A 211 16.59 -13.98 -21.78
C ARG A 211 16.42 -13.28 -23.13
N SER A 212 16.13 -11.97 -23.11
CA SER A 212 16.50 -11.10 -24.20
C SER A 212 18.02 -11.21 -24.28
N VAL A 213 18.54 -11.34 -25.49
CA VAL A 213 19.98 -11.28 -25.71
C VAL A 213 20.38 -9.82 -25.49
N SER A 214 20.48 -9.43 -24.23
CA SER A 214 20.84 -8.09 -23.79
C SER A 214 22.37 -7.98 -23.91
N VAL A 215 22.80 -7.06 -24.77
CA VAL A 215 24.21 -6.72 -24.93
C VAL A 215 24.58 -5.83 -23.75
N ALA A 216 25.57 -6.24 -22.97
CA ALA A 216 26.09 -5.41 -21.89
C ALA A 216 26.46 -4.02 -22.43
N PRO A 217 26.14 -2.93 -21.71
CA PRO A 217 26.42 -1.59 -22.18
C PRO A 217 27.90 -1.36 -22.46
N GLY A 218 28.20 -0.49 -23.42
CA GLY A 218 29.55 0.06 -23.52
C GLY A 218 29.91 0.84 -22.25
N ALA A 219 31.18 0.82 -21.84
CA ALA A 219 31.62 1.44 -20.59
C ALA A 219 31.24 2.93 -20.46
N ALA A 220 31.24 3.68 -21.56
CA ALA A 220 30.83 5.08 -21.58
C ALA A 220 29.33 5.25 -21.25
N THR A 221 28.47 4.41 -21.82
CA THR A 221 27.04 4.43 -21.58
C THR A 221 26.69 3.97 -20.18
N GLU A 222 27.34 2.90 -19.70
CA GLU A 222 27.18 2.46 -18.31
C GLU A 222 27.56 3.59 -17.34
N SER A 223 28.68 4.26 -17.57
CA SER A 223 29.11 5.41 -16.76
C SER A 223 28.08 6.54 -16.80
N ALA A 224 27.51 6.85 -17.97
CA ALA A 224 26.52 7.91 -18.11
C ALA A 224 25.20 7.60 -17.38
N LEU A 225 24.71 6.36 -17.45
CA LEU A 225 23.51 5.92 -16.72
C LEU A 225 23.73 5.93 -15.21
N ARG A 226 24.89 5.46 -14.74
CA ARG A 226 25.26 5.56 -13.31
C ARG A 226 25.37 7.02 -12.85
N GLN A 227 25.91 7.89 -13.68
CA GLN A 227 26.00 9.33 -13.40
C GLN A 227 24.62 9.99 -13.31
N LEU A 228 23.67 9.60 -14.17
CA LEU A 228 22.28 10.08 -14.12
C LEU A 228 21.63 9.72 -12.76
N ILE A 229 21.78 8.48 -12.31
CA ILE A 229 21.26 8.03 -11.00
C ILE A 229 21.93 8.77 -9.84
N ALA A 230 23.24 9.02 -9.94
CA ALA A 230 23.96 9.80 -8.94
C ALA A 230 23.46 11.25 -8.87
N GLN A 231 23.24 11.89 -10.03
CA GLN A 231 22.66 13.24 -10.11
C GLN A 231 21.25 13.31 -9.52
N TYR A 232 20.42 12.32 -9.82
CA TYR A 232 19.08 12.19 -9.22
C TYR A 232 19.17 12.11 -7.70
N SER A 233 20.01 11.20 -7.19
CA SER A 233 20.14 10.95 -5.75
C SER A 233 20.68 12.18 -5.01
N ASP A 234 21.70 12.84 -5.58
CA ASP A 234 22.25 14.08 -5.04
C ASP A 234 21.21 15.21 -5.02
N ALA A 235 20.41 15.36 -6.08
CA ALA A 235 19.33 16.34 -6.12
C ALA A 235 18.23 16.05 -5.07
N VAL A 236 17.91 14.78 -4.80
CA VAL A 236 17.03 14.39 -3.69
C VAL A 236 17.61 14.84 -2.34
N ILE A 237 18.88 14.49 -2.08
CA ILE A 237 19.55 14.79 -0.81
C ILE A 237 19.63 16.30 -0.55
N ARG A 238 19.92 17.09 -1.60
CA ARG A 238 19.99 18.55 -1.51
C ARG A 238 18.62 19.23 -1.56
N ASN A 239 17.55 18.48 -1.77
CA ASN A 239 16.20 18.99 -2.01
C ASN A 239 16.19 20.07 -3.10
N ASP A 240 16.77 19.74 -4.27
CA ASP A 240 16.95 20.64 -5.41
C ASP A 240 15.97 20.26 -6.54
N PRO A 241 14.80 20.92 -6.65
CA PRO A 241 13.78 20.61 -7.65
C PRO A 241 14.26 20.78 -9.09
N GLU A 242 15.12 21.77 -9.36
CA GLU A 242 15.60 22.07 -10.71
C GLU A 242 16.59 21.00 -11.18
N ALA A 243 17.56 20.65 -10.33
CA ALA A 243 18.50 19.58 -10.63
C ALA A 243 17.80 18.22 -10.71
N TRP A 244 16.79 17.99 -9.87
CA TRP A 244 16.06 16.72 -9.84
C TRP A 244 15.24 16.52 -11.12
N ILE A 245 14.46 17.53 -11.54
CA ILE A 245 13.61 17.40 -12.72
C ILE A 245 14.41 17.36 -14.03
N ALA A 246 15.62 17.93 -14.04
CA ALA A 246 16.53 17.85 -15.19
C ALA A 246 16.99 16.41 -15.51
N THR A 247 16.78 15.45 -14.62
CA THR A 247 17.09 14.02 -14.86
C THR A 247 16.01 13.29 -15.68
N TRP A 248 14.85 13.92 -15.91
CA TRP A 248 13.70 13.31 -16.58
C TRP A 248 13.59 13.75 -18.05
N ALA A 249 13.03 12.89 -18.91
CA ALA A 249 12.51 13.28 -20.22
C ALA A 249 11.27 14.20 -20.09
N ASP A 250 10.98 15.03 -21.10
CA ASP A 250 9.88 16.00 -21.09
C ASP A 250 8.52 15.32 -20.82
N ASP A 251 8.32 14.18 -21.45
CA ASP A 251 7.17 13.28 -21.43
C ASP A 251 7.36 12.10 -20.46
N GLY A 252 8.30 12.20 -19.53
CA GLY A 252 8.64 11.13 -18.61
C GLY A 252 7.46 10.71 -17.72
N ARG A 253 7.51 9.48 -17.21
CA ARG A 253 6.45 8.89 -16.37
C ARG A 253 7.00 8.33 -15.07
N TRP A 254 6.34 8.63 -13.97
CA TRP A 254 6.77 8.18 -12.64
C TRP A 254 5.66 7.44 -11.92
N SER A 255 6.00 6.28 -11.35
CA SER A 255 5.11 5.49 -10.53
C SER A 255 5.78 5.22 -9.18
N LEU A 256 5.09 5.60 -8.11
CA LEU A 256 5.47 5.32 -6.71
C LEU A 256 4.76 4.08 -6.16
N SER A 257 3.65 3.70 -6.79
CA SER A 257 2.92 2.46 -6.55
C SER A 257 2.66 1.81 -7.92
N PRO A 258 3.09 0.56 -8.15
CA PRO A 258 3.03 -0.09 -9.46
C PRO A 258 1.68 0.07 -10.16
N GLY A 259 1.70 0.40 -11.45
CA GLY A 259 0.49 0.64 -12.23
C GLY A 259 -0.17 2.02 -12.09
N THR A 260 0.17 2.82 -11.08
CA THR A 260 -0.29 4.22 -10.96
C THR A 260 0.77 5.19 -11.47
N TRP A 261 0.45 5.92 -12.55
CA TRP A 261 1.43 6.74 -13.27
C TRP A 261 1.14 8.25 -13.16
N ILE A 262 2.20 9.00 -12.90
CA ILE A 262 2.27 10.45 -13.00
C ILE A 262 3.00 10.78 -14.30
N GLU A 263 2.32 11.46 -15.22
CA GLU A 263 2.84 11.70 -16.57
C GLU A 263 3.23 13.16 -16.80
N GLY A 264 4.41 13.37 -17.37
CA GLY A 264 4.96 14.67 -17.72
C GLY A 264 5.70 15.36 -16.58
N ARG A 265 6.80 16.05 -16.92
CA ARG A 265 7.70 16.68 -15.94
C ARG A 265 6.98 17.58 -14.93
N ASN A 266 6.00 18.37 -15.37
CA ASN A 266 5.33 19.32 -14.47
C ASN A 266 4.55 18.61 -13.36
N ALA A 267 3.86 17.51 -13.69
CA ALA A 267 3.12 16.72 -12.72
C ALA A 267 4.10 15.99 -11.78
N ILE A 268 5.14 15.37 -12.35
CA ILE A 268 6.20 14.69 -11.61
C ILE A 268 6.87 15.64 -10.59
N LEU A 269 7.27 16.84 -11.03
CA LEU A 269 7.88 17.86 -10.19
C LEU A 269 6.95 18.33 -9.08
N THR A 270 5.67 18.54 -9.39
CA THR A 270 4.66 18.97 -8.42
C THR A 270 4.50 17.93 -7.31
N THR A 271 4.35 16.66 -7.68
CA THR A 271 4.21 15.55 -6.74
C THR A 271 5.46 15.41 -5.86
N TRP A 272 6.64 15.40 -6.48
CA TRP A 272 7.90 15.29 -5.75
C TRP A 272 8.11 16.46 -4.77
N THR A 273 7.88 17.70 -5.21
CA THR A 273 8.00 18.89 -4.36
C THR A 273 7.03 18.84 -3.18
N GLY A 274 5.82 18.29 -3.40
CA GLY A 274 4.86 18.04 -2.34
C GLY A 274 5.39 17.08 -1.28
N ALA A 275 5.93 15.93 -1.71
CA ALA A 275 6.51 14.92 -0.81
C ALA A 275 7.69 15.47 0.01
N MET A 276 8.60 16.21 -0.64
CA MET A 276 9.81 16.75 0.00
C MET A 276 9.52 17.75 1.12
N LYS A 277 8.38 18.48 1.08
CA LYS A 277 7.98 19.40 2.18
C LYS A 277 7.74 18.68 3.51
N GLY A 278 7.38 17.40 3.47
CA GLY A 278 7.13 16.58 4.66
C GLY A 278 8.41 16.12 5.36
N LEU A 279 9.57 16.28 4.72
CA LEU A 279 10.84 15.71 5.16
C LEU A 279 11.77 16.82 5.69
N LYS A 280 12.34 16.58 6.86
CA LYS A 280 13.40 17.41 7.43
C LYS A 280 14.73 17.11 6.74
N TRP A 281 15.00 15.84 6.48
CA TRP A 281 16.08 15.36 5.64
C TRP A 281 15.71 14.01 5.05
N VAL A 282 16.31 13.68 3.91
CA VAL A 282 16.25 12.37 3.26
C VAL A 282 17.62 12.06 2.67
N VAL A 283 18.01 10.79 2.75
CA VAL A 283 19.19 10.24 2.09
C VAL A 283 18.71 9.15 1.16
N HIS A 284 18.80 9.40 -0.15
CA HIS A 284 18.54 8.41 -1.19
C HIS A 284 19.86 7.76 -1.62
N THR A 285 19.98 6.45 -1.37
CA THR A 285 21.20 5.68 -1.63
C THR A 285 20.95 4.65 -2.73
N PRO A 286 21.50 4.83 -3.94
CA PRO A 286 21.44 3.82 -4.97
C PRO A 286 22.39 2.65 -4.64
N GLY A 287 21.90 1.43 -4.82
CA GLY A 287 22.63 0.19 -4.64
C GLY A 287 23.03 -0.45 -5.96
N VAL A 288 22.68 -1.73 -6.14
CA VAL A 288 22.97 -2.49 -7.36
C VAL A 288 22.21 -1.88 -8.54
N CYS A 289 22.96 -1.53 -9.58
CA CYS A 289 22.40 -1.07 -10.86
C CYS A 289 22.77 -2.06 -11.96
N LEU A 290 21.76 -2.52 -12.69
CA LEU A 290 21.88 -3.34 -13.90
C LEU A 290 21.23 -2.59 -15.05
N PHE A 291 21.88 -2.58 -16.22
CA PHE A 291 21.37 -1.92 -17.42
C PHE A 291 21.41 -2.84 -18.62
N GLU A 292 20.38 -2.77 -19.45
CA GLU A 292 20.30 -3.39 -20.76
C GLU A 292 20.08 -2.29 -21.78
N VAL A 293 21.00 -2.14 -22.74
CA VAL A 293 21.06 -0.93 -23.58
C VAL A 293 20.98 -1.30 -25.05
N ASP A 294 20.12 -0.59 -25.77
CA ASP A 294 20.16 -0.50 -27.23
C ASP A 294 20.84 0.82 -27.63
N GLU A 295 22.12 0.72 -27.99
CA GLU A 295 22.95 1.88 -28.37
C GLU A 295 22.50 2.53 -29.68
N HIS A 296 21.88 1.76 -30.57
CA HIS A 296 21.39 2.25 -31.86
C HIS A 296 20.14 3.09 -31.66
N GLU A 297 19.16 2.55 -30.93
CA GLU A 297 17.91 3.25 -30.61
C GLU A 297 18.11 4.32 -29.52
N GLY A 298 19.23 4.29 -28.80
CA GLY A 298 19.48 5.19 -27.67
C GLY A 298 18.44 4.98 -26.57
N THR A 299 18.05 3.73 -26.33
CA THR A 299 17.11 3.34 -25.28
C THR A 299 17.78 2.36 -24.33
N ALA A 300 17.32 2.33 -23.08
CA ALA A 300 17.79 1.35 -22.12
C ALA A 300 16.68 0.95 -21.15
N ASN A 301 16.82 -0.24 -20.59
CA ASN A 301 16.10 -0.67 -19.40
C ASN A 301 17.10 -0.76 -18.26
N GLY A 302 16.66 -0.51 -17.04
CA GLY A 302 17.51 -0.70 -15.88
C GLY A 302 16.75 -1.08 -14.64
N ARG A 303 17.49 -1.69 -13.73
CA ARG A 303 17.03 -2.07 -12.42
C ARG A 303 17.98 -1.48 -11.39
N VAL A 304 17.44 -0.67 -10.49
CA VAL A 304 18.23 0.04 -9.48
C VAL A 304 17.63 -0.25 -8.11
N THR A 305 18.33 -1.02 -7.28
CA THR A 305 17.92 -1.14 -5.86
C THR A 305 18.25 0.16 -5.15
N ILE A 306 17.38 0.62 -4.26
CA ILE A 306 17.59 1.85 -3.50
C ILE A 306 17.27 1.62 -2.02
N GLU A 307 17.99 2.32 -1.16
CA GLU A 307 17.62 2.52 0.24
C GLU A 307 17.37 4.02 0.45
N GLU A 308 16.22 4.37 1.02
CA GLU A 308 15.99 5.71 1.52
C GLU A 308 15.93 5.69 3.04
N ARG A 309 16.54 6.70 3.66
CA ARG A 309 16.41 7.00 5.09
C ARG A 309 15.93 8.43 5.20
N PHE A 310 14.97 8.70 6.07
CA PHE A 310 14.46 10.06 6.25
C PHE A 310 14.06 10.37 7.69
N GLU A 311 13.95 11.66 7.99
CA GLU A 311 13.29 12.18 9.19
C GLU A 311 12.20 13.15 8.76
N ARG A 312 11.00 13.02 9.31
CA ARG A 312 9.87 13.92 8.97
C ARG A 312 9.98 15.24 9.72
N THR A 313 9.40 16.31 9.17
CA THR A 313 9.39 17.64 9.80
C THR A 313 8.67 17.65 11.15
N ARG A 314 7.70 16.77 11.36
CA ARG A 314 6.96 16.58 12.62
C ARG A 314 7.64 15.60 13.58
N GLY A 315 8.85 15.13 13.28
CA GLY A 315 9.51 14.05 14.01
C GLY A 315 9.15 12.66 13.47
N GLY A 316 9.88 11.65 13.91
CA GLY A 316 9.81 10.29 13.37
C GLY A 316 10.83 10.05 12.26
N ARG A 317 11.50 8.91 12.35
CA ARG A 317 12.45 8.42 11.35
C ARG A 317 11.89 7.17 10.71
N GLY A 318 12.24 6.95 9.47
CA GLY A 318 11.92 5.71 8.77
C GLY A 318 12.81 5.55 7.55
N GLY A 319 12.56 4.49 6.81
CA GLY A 319 13.18 4.28 5.53
C GLY A 319 12.39 3.35 4.64
N ILE A 320 12.87 3.18 3.42
CA ILE A 320 12.39 2.15 2.50
C ILE A 320 13.58 1.45 1.87
N LEU A 321 13.42 0.15 1.65
CA LEU A 321 14.22 -0.64 0.73
C LEU A 321 13.33 -0.94 -0.48
N ALA A 322 13.81 -0.61 -1.68
CA ALA A 322 13.00 -0.74 -2.88
C ALA A 322 13.84 -1.04 -4.12
N THR A 323 13.17 -1.35 -5.23
CA THR A 323 13.75 -1.47 -6.56
C THR A 323 13.02 -0.54 -7.52
N TYR A 324 13.76 0.29 -8.23
CA TYR A 324 13.27 0.97 -9.42
C TYR A 324 13.41 0.09 -10.65
N HIS A 325 12.32 0.00 -11.42
CA HIS A 325 12.29 -0.50 -12.78
C HIS A 325 12.22 0.69 -13.72
N ASP A 326 13.34 0.99 -14.36
CA ASP A 326 13.53 2.20 -15.14
C ASP A 326 13.57 1.89 -16.65
N THR A 327 12.97 2.77 -17.44
CA THR A 327 13.34 2.94 -18.85
C THR A 327 14.07 4.26 -19.02
N TYR A 328 15.03 4.27 -19.94
CA TYR A 328 15.85 5.43 -20.24
C TYR A 328 15.83 5.70 -21.73
N ARG A 329 15.97 6.96 -22.09
CA ARG A 329 16.16 7.40 -23.47
C ARG A 329 17.24 8.45 -23.58
N ARG A 330 17.96 8.43 -24.70
CA ARG A 330 19.00 9.40 -25.02
C ARG A 330 18.39 10.57 -25.79
N VAL A 331 18.40 11.75 -25.19
CA VAL A 331 17.91 13.00 -25.79
C VAL A 331 19.09 13.95 -25.94
N HIS A 332 19.36 14.41 -27.17
CA HIS A 332 20.50 15.30 -27.47
C HIS A 332 21.86 14.82 -26.90
N GLY A 333 22.08 13.50 -26.86
CA GLY A 333 23.32 12.89 -26.36
C GLY A 333 23.36 12.66 -24.84
N GLN A 334 22.33 13.06 -24.08
CA GLN A 334 22.21 12.81 -22.65
C GLN A 334 21.18 11.72 -22.36
N TRP A 335 21.52 10.79 -21.46
CA TRP A 335 20.56 9.83 -20.93
C TRP A 335 19.65 10.48 -19.90
N LEU A 336 18.35 10.23 -20.02
CA LEU A 336 17.32 10.72 -19.11
C LEU A 336 16.38 9.57 -18.73
N PHE A 337 15.72 9.71 -17.58
CA PHE A 337 14.63 8.82 -17.20
C PHE A 337 13.43 9.04 -18.11
N ASP A 338 13.05 8.00 -18.84
CA ASP A 338 11.84 7.96 -19.65
C ASP A 338 10.66 7.47 -18.81
N SER A 339 10.88 6.41 -18.04
CA SER A 339 9.96 6.03 -16.97
C SER A 339 10.69 5.45 -15.77
N ARG A 340 10.09 5.61 -14.59
CA ARG A 340 10.55 4.96 -13.36
C ARG A 340 9.36 4.42 -12.59
N GLU A 341 9.38 3.13 -12.29
CA GLU A 341 8.37 2.48 -11.44
C GLU A 341 9.03 1.94 -10.17
N LEU A 342 8.56 2.39 -9.01
CA LEU A 342 9.07 1.99 -7.70
C LEU A 342 8.34 0.74 -7.20
N HIS A 343 9.11 -0.28 -6.86
CA HIS A 343 8.61 -1.49 -6.19
C HIS A 343 9.23 -1.54 -4.79
N VAL A 344 8.42 -1.20 -3.78
CA VAL A 344 8.86 -1.25 -2.37
C VAL A 344 8.99 -2.71 -1.94
N ILE A 345 10.15 -3.04 -1.35
CA ILE A 345 10.46 -4.36 -0.81
C ILE A 345 10.12 -4.40 0.69
N ALA A 346 10.54 -3.37 1.42
CA ALA A 346 10.28 -3.25 2.86
C ALA A 346 10.36 -1.79 3.32
N THR A 347 9.62 -1.49 4.38
CA THR A 347 9.74 -0.23 5.14
C THR A 347 10.67 -0.47 6.34
N LEU A 348 11.51 0.51 6.68
CA LEU A 348 12.61 0.39 7.66
C LEU A 348 12.48 1.33 8.86
#